data_AF-A0A7L1TK90-F1
#
_entry.id   AF-A0A7L1TK90-F1
#
_cell.length_a   1.000
_cell.length_b   1.000
_cell.length_c   1.000
_cell.angle_alpha   90.00
_cell.angle_beta   90.00
_cell.angle_gamma   90.00
#
_symmetry.space_group_name_H-M   'P 1'
#
loop_
_entity.id
_entity.type
_entity.pdbx_description
1 polymer ?
#
loop_
_entity_poly.entity_id
_entity_poly.type
_entity_poly.pdbx_seq_one_letter_code
_entity_poly.pdbx_strand_id
1 'polypeptide(L)'
;CFRDYFVHKFRAMLGKNRVIFPGEKVLLAVSGGPASSAMVRQVQEGLSREAAKRLRFVPGLLYVEEGAVRRQSPEQREQTLAQMETLLQATGFPYHLIHLEQALELAPSILQPGPERAGTPGPSYKEAVDSFIQQQRQDGDSGTSLPAHSAQDTPAGPPATPPRLPDAAQTQELLRSFEAAGTATAREELLEMLRTHLIVQAARDRGYTKVMTGESLTRVAVKLLTNLSLGRGAFLAVDTGFTDRRHGDVMVVRPMRDYTAKEIAFYNRFFSIPTVIVPPLFTKRREKPSIHQLVERFLLGLQEEFPSTISTVYRYGGPWGGAGGVGGSGGTHNPHFGCRTGEKLSPEPAKASSESQRCLLCLCGLDTDGGEWGGHWG
;
A
#
# COMPACT_ATOMS: atom_id res chain seq x y z
N CYS A 1 -15.86 21.54 7.50
CA CYS A 1 -16.09 20.41 8.42
C CYS A 1 -15.67 19.05 7.84
N PHE A 2 -16.41 18.45 6.89
CA PHE A 2 -16.06 17.10 6.39
C PHE A 2 -14.67 17.05 5.72
N ARG A 3 -14.35 18.05 4.88
CA ARG A 3 -13.01 18.20 4.28
C ARG A 3 -11.92 18.24 5.35
N ASP A 4 -12.09 19.09 6.35
CA ASP A 4 -11.10 19.30 7.41
C ASP A 4 -10.91 18.02 8.24
N TYR A 5 -11.99 17.33 8.58
CA TYR A 5 -11.94 16.01 9.22
C TYR A 5 -11.16 15.02 8.35
N PHE A 6 -11.49 14.92 7.06
CA PHE A 6 -10.87 13.98 6.13
C PHE A 6 -9.38 14.27 5.96
N VAL A 7 -8.97 15.53 5.80
CA VAL A 7 -7.57 15.97 5.70
C VAL A 7 -6.85 15.75 7.03
N HIS A 8 -7.45 16.15 8.15
CA HIS A 8 -6.85 15.99 9.48
C HIS A 8 -6.58 14.53 9.81
N LYS A 9 -7.52 13.62 9.51
CA LYS A 9 -7.39 12.18 9.73
C LYS A 9 -6.16 11.60 9.03
N PHE A 10 -5.90 11.98 7.78
CA PHE A 10 -4.75 11.51 6.99
C PHE A 10 -3.44 11.97 7.61
N ARG A 11 -3.40 13.25 7.98
CA ARG A 11 -2.23 13.90 8.58
C ARG A 11 -1.93 13.36 9.97
N ALA A 12 -2.97 13.15 10.79
CA ALA A 12 -2.85 12.55 12.11
C ALA A 12 -2.34 11.12 12.01
N MET A 13 -2.82 10.36 11.03
CA MET A 13 -2.37 8.99 10.78
C MET A 13 -0.87 8.97 10.43
N LEU A 14 -0.40 9.84 9.53
CA LEU A 14 1.05 9.92 9.21
C LEU A 14 1.88 10.39 10.42
N GLY A 15 1.40 11.41 11.14
CA GLY A 15 2.10 12.01 12.28
C GLY A 15 2.14 11.14 13.56
N LYS A 16 1.20 10.20 13.72
CA LYS A 16 1.23 9.20 14.80
C LYS A 16 2.28 8.13 14.56
N ASN A 17 2.43 7.67 13.32
CA ASN A 17 3.34 6.58 12.98
C ASN A 17 4.79 7.06 12.72
N ARG A 18 4.98 8.30 12.22
CA ARG A 18 6.31 8.94 12.06
C ARG A 18 7.34 8.12 11.27
N VAL A 19 6.88 7.40 10.25
CA VAL A 19 7.74 6.49 9.45
C VAL A 19 8.34 7.12 8.20
N ILE A 20 7.95 8.36 7.86
CA ILE A 20 8.38 9.07 6.66
C ILE A 20 9.10 10.35 7.09
N PHE A 21 10.41 10.41 6.86
CA PHE A 21 11.25 11.51 7.26
C PHE A 21 11.24 12.65 6.21
N PRO A 22 11.54 13.89 6.62
CA PRO A 22 11.71 15.00 5.68
C PRO A 22 12.77 14.69 4.61
N GLY A 23 12.50 15.06 3.36
CA GLY A 23 13.38 14.83 2.22
C GLY A 23 13.31 13.43 1.61
N GLU A 24 12.69 12.45 2.27
CA GLU A 24 12.57 11.09 1.72
C GLU A 24 11.74 11.08 0.43
N LYS A 25 12.14 10.23 -0.53
CA LYS A 25 11.35 9.94 -1.73
C LYS A 25 10.29 8.89 -1.39
N VAL A 26 9.03 9.20 -1.68
CA VAL A 26 7.89 8.33 -1.40
C VAL A 26 7.14 8.04 -2.69
N LEU A 27 7.04 6.76 -3.07
CA LEU A 27 6.29 6.31 -4.23
C LEU A 27 4.82 6.10 -3.86
N LEU A 28 3.88 6.66 -4.61
CA LEU A 28 2.45 6.45 -4.42
C LEU A 28 1.98 5.47 -5.49
N ALA A 29 1.51 4.30 -5.07
CA ALA A 29 0.87 3.34 -5.97
C ALA A 29 -0.55 3.82 -6.32
N VAL A 30 -0.77 4.19 -7.58
CA VAL A 30 -2.02 4.72 -8.10
C VAL A 30 -2.64 3.69 -9.02
N SER A 31 -3.87 3.25 -8.72
CA SER A 31 -4.63 2.34 -9.59
C SER A 31 -5.67 3.05 -10.44
N GLY A 32 -5.86 4.36 -10.22
CA GLY A 32 -6.98 5.15 -10.77
C GLY A 32 -8.28 4.99 -9.98
N GLY A 33 -8.35 4.01 -9.05
CA GLY A 33 -9.52 3.78 -8.23
C GLY A 33 -9.76 4.87 -7.17
N PRO A 34 -10.95 4.89 -6.53
CA PRO A 34 -11.36 5.95 -5.62
C PRO A 34 -10.37 6.24 -4.48
N ALA A 35 -9.84 5.19 -3.85
CA ALA A 35 -8.97 5.33 -2.68
C ALA A 35 -7.57 5.85 -3.04
N SER A 36 -6.99 5.39 -4.15
CA SER A 36 -5.71 5.93 -4.63
C SER A 36 -5.83 7.38 -5.10
N SER A 37 -6.93 7.75 -5.78
CA SER A 37 -7.14 9.13 -6.21
C SER A 37 -7.32 10.07 -5.01
N ALA A 38 -8.09 9.65 -4.00
CA ALA A 38 -8.22 10.40 -2.75
C ALA A 38 -6.86 10.55 -2.03
N MET A 39 -6.06 9.49 -1.99
CA MET A 39 -4.71 9.52 -1.41
C MET A 39 -3.81 10.53 -2.12
N VAL A 40 -3.76 10.52 -3.46
CA VAL A 40 -2.99 11.49 -4.26
C VAL A 40 -3.43 12.91 -3.94
N ARG A 41 -4.75 13.17 -3.91
CA ARG A 41 -5.28 14.48 -3.56
C ARG A 41 -4.84 14.94 -2.17
N GLN A 42 -4.89 14.05 -1.18
CA GLN A 42 -4.47 14.35 0.20
C GLN A 42 -2.98 14.67 0.30
N VAL A 43 -2.14 14.02 -0.51
CA VAL A 43 -0.72 14.32 -0.60
C VAL A 43 -0.48 15.68 -1.28
N GLN A 44 -1.19 16.00 -2.36
CA GLN A 44 -1.13 17.33 -3.00
C GLN A 44 -1.51 18.44 -2.02
N GLU A 45 -2.63 18.29 -1.30
CA GLU A 45 -3.06 19.26 -0.28
C GLU A 45 -2.07 19.35 0.88
N GLY A 46 -1.52 18.22 1.31
CA GLY A 46 -0.55 18.17 2.39
C GLY A 46 0.79 18.84 2.06
N LEU A 47 1.18 18.87 0.78
CA LEU A 47 2.40 19.50 0.28
C LEU A 47 2.22 20.98 -0.11
N SER A 48 0.98 21.47 -0.23
CA SER A 48 0.69 22.87 -0.55
C SER A 48 1.35 23.84 0.44
N ARG A 49 1.81 24.99 -0.06
CA ARG A 49 2.43 26.06 0.76
C ARG A 49 1.46 26.65 1.79
N GLU A 50 0.17 26.58 1.52
CA GLU A 50 -0.90 27.08 2.39
C GLU A 50 -1.22 26.13 3.56
N ALA A 51 -0.61 24.93 3.59
CA ALA A 51 -0.88 23.94 4.63
C ALA A 51 -0.14 24.28 5.94
N ALA A 52 -0.90 24.51 7.02
CA ALA A 52 -0.38 24.84 8.35
C ALA A 52 0.64 23.82 8.93
N LYS A 53 0.64 22.58 8.46
CA LYS A 53 1.62 21.53 8.83
C LYS A 53 2.16 20.83 7.58
N ARG A 54 2.83 21.54 6.67
CA ARG A 54 3.27 20.95 5.39
C ARG A 54 3.96 19.58 5.53
N LEU A 55 3.57 18.64 4.67
CA LEU A 55 4.30 17.39 4.44
C LEU A 55 5.68 17.73 3.84
N ARG A 56 6.68 16.89 4.09
CA ARG A 56 8.09 17.23 3.78
C ARG A 56 8.83 16.16 2.99
N PHE A 57 8.14 15.17 2.50
CA PHE A 57 8.70 14.15 1.62
C PHE A 57 8.50 14.55 0.16
N VAL A 58 9.23 13.90 -0.75
CA VAL A 58 9.15 14.12 -2.19
C VAL A 58 8.31 12.99 -2.82
N PRO A 59 7.09 13.27 -3.33
CA PRO A 59 6.25 12.24 -3.91
C PRO A 59 6.72 11.86 -5.33
N GLY A 60 6.54 10.60 -5.69
CA GLY A 60 6.45 10.13 -7.07
C GLY A 60 5.24 9.23 -7.24
N LEU A 61 4.69 9.14 -8.44
CA LEU A 61 3.51 8.31 -8.73
C LEU A 61 3.92 7.07 -9.54
N LEU A 62 3.25 5.95 -9.28
CA LEU A 62 3.41 4.73 -10.07
C LEU A 62 2.03 4.20 -10.46
N TYR A 63 1.81 3.96 -11.74
CA TYR A 63 0.66 3.23 -12.25
C TYR A 63 1.12 1.92 -12.88
N VAL A 64 0.45 0.83 -12.50
CA VAL A 64 0.64 -0.50 -13.08
C VAL A 64 -0.53 -0.78 -14.02
N GLU A 65 -0.25 -0.93 -15.30
CA GLU A 65 -1.23 -1.30 -16.31
C GLU A 65 -1.50 -2.82 -16.21
N GLU A 66 -2.75 -3.18 -15.89
CA GLU A 66 -3.19 -4.56 -15.64
C GLU A 66 -4.22 -5.04 -16.69
N GLY A 67 -4.42 -4.30 -17.77
CA GLY A 67 -5.56 -4.48 -18.68
C GLY A 67 -5.55 -5.81 -19.42
N ALA A 68 -4.37 -6.36 -19.70
CA ALA A 68 -4.22 -7.69 -20.31
C ALA A 68 -4.98 -8.76 -19.52
N VAL A 69 -4.66 -8.90 -18.23
CA VAL A 69 -5.26 -9.92 -17.34
C VAL A 69 -6.72 -9.60 -16.99
N ARG A 70 -7.14 -8.35 -17.18
CA ARG A 70 -8.54 -7.90 -17.06
C ARG A 70 -9.34 -8.06 -18.35
N ARG A 71 -8.78 -8.76 -19.36
CA ARG A 71 -9.41 -9.05 -20.66
C ARG A 71 -9.83 -7.79 -21.43
N GLN A 72 -9.08 -6.70 -21.26
CA GLN A 72 -9.25 -5.50 -22.06
C GLN A 72 -8.62 -5.70 -23.45
N SER A 73 -9.25 -5.17 -24.49
CA SER A 73 -8.64 -5.13 -25.83
C SER A 73 -7.44 -4.17 -25.85
N PRO A 74 -6.51 -4.30 -26.81
CA PRO A 74 -5.39 -3.36 -26.94
C PRO A 74 -5.86 -1.89 -26.99
N GLU A 75 -6.93 -1.60 -27.71
CA GLU A 75 -7.49 -0.24 -27.82
C GLU A 75 -8.01 0.27 -26.48
N GLN A 76 -8.65 -0.58 -25.69
CA GLN A 76 -9.13 -0.23 -24.34
C GLN A 76 -7.97 0.02 -23.37
N ARG A 77 -6.87 -0.74 -23.50
CA ARG A 77 -5.65 -0.56 -22.70
C ARG A 77 -4.99 0.77 -23.05
N GLU A 78 -4.85 1.08 -24.34
CA GLU A 78 -4.31 2.35 -24.81
C GLU A 78 -5.16 3.54 -24.33
N GLN A 79 -6.49 3.44 -24.42
CA GLN A 79 -7.39 4.47 -23.91
C GLN A 79 -7.25 4.66 -22.39
N THR A 80 -7.17 3.56 -21.64
CA THR A 80 -7.00 3.60 -20.17
C THR A 80 -5.65 4.21 -19.80
N LEU A 81 -4.57 3.84 -20.50
CA LEU A 81 -3.24 4.41 -20.32
C LEU A 81 -3.23 5.92 -20.60
N ALA A 82 -3.78 6.36 -21.73
CA ALA A 82 -3.84 7.78 -22.08
C ALA A 82 -4.66 8.59 -21.05
N GLN A 83 -5.78 8.03 -20.59
CA GLN A 83 -6.57 8.63 -19.52
C GLN A 83 -5.77 8.73 -18.22
N MET A 84 -5.11 7.65 -17.81
CA MET A 84 -4.31 7.63 -16.59
C MET A 84 -3.11 8.56 -16.67
N GLU A 85 -2.42 8.62 -17.79
CA GLU A 85 -1.31 9.53 -18.03
C GLU A 85 -1.77 10.99 -17.89
N THR A 86 -2.91 11.35 -18.50
CA THR A 86 -3.50 12.69 -18.34
C THR A 86 -3.75 13.03 -16.87
N LEU A 87 -4.29 12.08 -16.10
CA LEU A 87 -4.55 12.28 -14.67
C LEU A 87 -3.26 12.43 -13.85
N LEU A 88 -2.24 11.63 -14.15
CA LEU A 88 -0.94 11.68 -13.47
C LEU A 88 -0.20 12.97 -13.79
N GLN A 89 -0.18 13.39 -15.05
CA GLN A 89 0.42 14.65 -15.50
C GLN A 89 -0.24 15.86 -14.81
N ALA A 90 -1.58 15.86 -14.69
CA ALA A 90 -2.31 16.91 -14.01
C ALA A 90 -1.93 17.06 -12.52
N THR A 91 -1.27 16.08 -11.91
CA THR A 91 -0.83 16.19 -10.52
C THR A 91 0.38 17.06 -10.30
N GLY A 92 1.22 17.24 -11.34
CA GLY A 92 2.51 17.92 -11.26
C GLY A 92 3.63 17.13 -10.57
N PHE A 93 3.41 15.87 -10.21
CA PHE A 93 4.43 15.00 -9.61
C PHE A 93 5.16 14.16 -10.68
N PRO A 94 6.42 13.76 -10.43
CA PRO A 94 7.08 12.77 -11.28
C PRO A 94 6.27 11.47 -11.23
N TYR A 95 5.99 10.88 -12.39
CA TYR A 95 5.19 9.66 -12.50
C TYR A 95 5.89 8.62 -13.36
N HIS A 96 5.56 7.35 -13.11
CA HIS A 96 6.07 6.20 -13.81
C HIS A 96 4.89 5.33 -14.26
N LEU A 97 4.91 4.92 -15.52
CA LEU A 97 3.98 3.95 -16.08
C LEU A 97 4.74 2.65 -16.29
N ILE A 98 4.21 1.56 -15.75
CA ILE A 98 4.77 0.22 -15.94
C ILE A 98 3.66 -0.76 -16.29
N HIS A 99 4.03 -1.85 -16.92
CA HIS A 99 3.10 -2.89 -17.37
C HIS A 99 3.25 -4.14 -16.51
N LEU A 100 2.14 -4.80 -16.19
CA LEU A 100 2.16 -6.01 -15.39
C LEU A 100 3.04 -7.12 -16.02
N GLU A 101 3.14 -7.15 -17.35
CA GLU A 101 3.99 -8.05 -18.13
C GLU A 101 5.47 -7.98 -17.71
N GLN A 102 5.95 -6.81 -17.27
CA GLN A 102 7.32 -6.65 -16.76
C GLN A 102 7.60 -7.50 -15.52
N ALA A 103 6.55 -7.98 -14.83
CA ALA A 103 6.72 -8.90 -13.71
C ALA A 103 7.36 -10.24 -14.12
N LEU A 104 7.26 -10.62 -15.40
CA LEU A 104 7.88 -11.84 -15.94
C LEU A 104 9.41 -11.73 -16.10
N GLU A 105 9.93 -10.51 -16.18
CA GLU A 105 11.35 -10.22 -16.36
C GLU A 105 12.08 -10.06 -15.01
N LEU A 106 11.33 -10.08 -13.90
CA LEU A 106 11.89 -9.86 -12.58
C LEU A 106 12.82 -11.01 -12.18
N ALA A 107 14.04 -10.64 -11.79
CA ALA A 107 14.99 -11.60 -11.26
C ALA A 107 14.46 -12.22 -9.95
N PRO A 108 14.74 -13.51 -9.67
CA PRO A 108 14.33 -14.17 -8.42
C PRO A 108 14.83 -13.48 -7.15
N SER A 109 15.89 -12.67 -7.24
CA SER A 109 16.43 -11.85 -6.16
C SER A 109 15.43 -10.85 -5.58
N ILE A 110 14.36 -10.52 -6.30
CA ILE A 110 13.25 -9.72 -5.78
C ILE A 110 12.58 -10.36 -4.55
N LEU A 111 12.70 -11.68 -4.44
CA LEU A 111 12.17 -12.48 -3.35
C LEU A 111 13.07 -12.48 -2.11
N GLN A 112 14.19 -11.77 -2.15
CA GLN A 112 15.00 -11.53 -0.98
C GLN A 112 14.70 -10.12 -0.45
N PRO A 113 14.59 -9.94 0.89
CA PRO A 113 14.59 -8.62 1.47
C PRO A 113 15.86 -7.88 1.04
N GLY A 114 15.71 -6.62 0.62
CA GLY A 114 16.88 -5.80 0.31
C GLY A 114 17.74 -5.58 1.56
N PRO A 115 19.01 -5.20 1.40
CA PRO A 115 19.90 -4.96 2.52
C PRO A 115 19.29 -3.90 3.44
N GLU A 116 18.89 -4.33 4.64
CA GLU A 116 18.45 -3.38 5.67
C GLU A 116 19.63 -2.45 5.94
N ARG A 117 19.43 -1.14 5.81
CA ARG A 117 20.45 -0.17 6.20
C ARG A 117 20.74 -0.40 7.69
N ALA A 118 21.90 -1.01 7.97
CA ALA A 118 22.38 -1.24 9.32
C ALA A 118 22.28 0.09 10.08
N GLY A 119 21.51 0.08 11.17
CA GLY A 119 21.17 1.28 11.91
C GLY A 119 22.40 1.94 12.51
N THR A 120 22.93 2.96 11.84
CA THR A 120 23.42 4.11 12.58
C THR A 120 22.20 4.74 13.28
N PRO A 121 22.30 5.16 14.55
CA PRO A 121 21.20 5.87 15.20
C PRO A 121 20.96 7.16 14.42
N GLY A 122 19.99 7.12 13.50
CA GLY A 122 19.55 8.29 12.79
C GLY A 122 18.98 9.30 13.78
N PRO A 123 19.00 10.60 13.44
CA PRO A 123 18.38 11.61 14.28
C PRO A 123 16.93 11.23 14.58
N SER A 124 16.48 11.54 15.79
CA SER A 124 15.07 11.39 16.16
C SER A 124 14.19 12.07 15.11
N TYR A 125 12.99 11.55 14.86
CA TYR A 125 12.06 12.17 13.89
C TYR A 125 11.88 13.67 14.13
N LYS A 126 11.85 14.09 15.41
CA LYS A 126 11.76 15.50 15.79
C LYS A 126 13.00 16.29 15.37
N GLU A 127 14.19 15.75 15.63
CA GLU A 127 15.47 16.37 15.24
C GLU A 127 15.58 16.50 13.72
N ALA A 128 15.26 15.44 12.96
CA ALA A 128 15.24 15.49 11.50
C ALA A 128 14.27 16.55 10.95
N VAL A 129 13.12 16.70 11.59
CA VAL A 129 12.14 17.76 11.27
C VAL A 129 12.70 19.14 11.59
N ASP A 130 13.29 19.34 12.77
CA ASP A 130 13.80 20.64 13.21
C ASP A 130 14.99 21.10 12.34
N SER A 131 15.95 20.22 12.07
CA SER A 131 17.07 20.48 11.15
C SER A 131 16.58 20.86 9.75
N PHE A 132 15.57 20.17 9.24
CA PHE A 132 14.99 20.49 7.93
C PHE A 132 14.29 21.86 7.90
N ILE A 133 13.63 22.29 9.00
CA ILE A 133 13.06 23.66 9.08
C ILE A 133 14.18 24.68 9.05
N GLN A 134 15.23 24.45 9.84
CA GLN A 134 16.34 25.39 9.97
C GLN A 134 17.06 25.60 8.64
N GLN A 135 17.30 24.51 7.90
CA GLN A 135 17.89 24.57 6.55
C GLN A 135 17.01 25.38 5.58
N GLN A 136 15.70 25.12 5.53
CA GLN A 136 14.80 25.89 4.66
C GLN A 136 14.67 27.37 5.03
N ARG A 137 14.90 27.74 6.30
CA ARG A 137 14.91 29.14 6.73
C ARG A 137 16.20 29.86 6.31
N GLN A 138 17.34 29.16 6.33
CA GLN A 138 18.62 29.69 5.87
C GLN A 138 18.64 29.90 4.35
N ASP A 139 18.04 28.98 3.59
CA ASP A 139 17.89 29.11 2.13
C ASP A 139 16.85 30.19 1.72
N GLY A 140 16.02 30.65 2.66
CA GLY A 140 14.95 31.63 2.40
C GLY A 140 15.33 33.10 2.58
N ASP A 141 16.47 33.39 3.22
CA ASP A 141 16.95 34.77 3.51
C ASP A 141 18.05 35.23 2.54
N SER A 142 18.60 34.31 1.75
CA SER A 142 19.42 34.64 0.59
C SER A 142 18.49 34.76 -0.62
N GLY A 143 18.16 36.00 -1.01
CA GLY A 143 17.42 36.31 -2.22
C GLY A 143 18.17 35.85 -3.47
N THR A 144 18.12 34.55 -3.74
CA THR A 144 18.53 33.94 -5.00
C THR A 144 17.71 32.66 -5.12
N SER A 145 17.10 32.49 -6.28
CA SER A 145 16.40 31.28 -6.74
C SER A 145 16.94 29.99 -6.12
N LEU A 146 15.98 29.11 -5.73
CA LEU A 146 16.10 27.65 -5.57
C LEU A 146 17.52 27.11 -5.75
N PRO A 147 18.12 26.38 -4.80
CA PRO A 147 19.37 25.70 -5.07
C PRO A 147 19.17 24.76 -6.25
N ALA A 148 19.68 25.17 -7.41
CA ALA A 148 20.05 24.29 -8.50
C ALA A 148 21.15 23.41 -7.94
N HIS A 149 20.74 22.31 -7.30
CA HIS A 149 21.63 21.18 -7.11
C HIS A 149 22.14 20.81 -8.50
N SER A 150 23.46 20.94 -8.62
CA SER A 150 24.30 20.61 -9.76
C SER A 150 23.64 19.67 -10.74
N ALA A 151 23.38 20.20 -11.94
CA ALA A 151 23.08 19.43 -13.11
C ALA A 151 24.31 18.61 -13.50
N GLN A 152 24.40 17.39 -12.96
CA GLN A 152 25.10 16.25 -13.50
C GLN A 152 24.47 15.02 -12.82
N ASP A 153 24.01 14.08 -13.64
CA ASP A 153 23.15 12.92 -13.34
C ASP A 153 21.63 13.19 -13.20
N THR A 154 21.06 13.71 -14.29
CA THR A 154 19.67 13.44 -14.68
C THR A 154 19.62 12.12 -15.47
N PRO A 155 19.04 11.01 -14.97
CA PRO A 155 18.48 10.03 -15.87
C PRO A 155 17.16 10.60 -16.39
N ALA A 156 17.19 11.04 -17.64
CA ALA A 156 16.08 11.25 -18.56
C ALA A 156 14.75 11.75 -17.98
N GLY A 157 14.33 12.96 -18.41
CA GLY A 157 12.90 13.29 -18.46
C GLY A 157 12.10 12.18 -19.17
N PRO A 158 10.77 12.15 -19.01
CA PRO A 158 9.94 11.08 -19.56
C PRO A 158 10.32 10.87 -21.03
N PRO A 159 10.63 9.63 -21.47
CA PRO A 159 10.96 9.39 -22.86
C PRO A 159 9.83 9.94 -23.72
N ALA A 160 10.17 10.73 -24.74
CA ALA A 160 9.26 11.29 -25.73
C ALA A 160 8.62 10.22 -26.65
N THR A 161 8.51 8.98 -26.15
CA THR A 161 7.89 7.85 -26.81
C THR A 161 6.54 7.64 -26.14
N PRO A 162 5.41 7.62 -26.88
CA PRO A 162 4.12 7.32 -26.29
C PRO A 162 4.20 5.98 -25.54
N PRO A 163 3.46 5.80 -24.43
CA PRO A 163 3.42 4.54 -23.72
C PRO A 163 2.92 3.46 -24.68
N ARG A 164 3.86 2.70 -25.24
CA ARG A 164 3.56 1.59 -26.15
C ARG A 164 3.28 0.36 -25.31
N LEU A 165 2.24 -0.36 -25.69
CA LEU A 165 1.96 -1.66 -25.08
C LEU A 165 3.17 -2.61 -25.23
N PRO A 166 3.39 -3.51 -24.26
CA PRO A 166 4.44 -4.51 -24.32
C PRO A 166 4.27 -5.43 -25.54
N ASP A 167 5.33 -6.20 -25.83
CA ASP A 167 5.29 -7.19 -26.89
C ASP A 167 4.13 -8.19 -26.69
N ALA A 168 3.49 -8.56 -27.79
CA ALA A 168 2.37 -9.51 -27.80
C ALA A 168 2.79 -10.87 -27.22
N ALA A 169 4.04 -11.29 -27.42
CA ALA A 169 4.57 -12.54 -26.88
C ALA A 169 4.59 -12.53 -25.33
N GLN A 170 5.05 -11.44 -24.72
CA GLN A 170 5.06 -11.28 -23.25
C GLN A 170 3.65 -11.25 -22.68
N THR A 171 2.74 -10.55 -23.37
CA THR A 171 1.33 -10.51 -23.01
C THR A 171 0.72 -11.92 -23.02
N GLN A 172 1.04 -12.74 -24.02
CA GLN A 172 0.56 -14.12 -24.12
C GLN A 172 1.13 -15.04 -23.02
N GLU A 173 2.41 -14.90 -22.67
CA GLU A 173 3.02 -15.62 -21.54
C GLU A 173 2.32 -15.30 -20.22
N LEU A 174 2.06 -14.02 -19.96
CA LEU A 174 1.35 -13.58 -18.77
C LEU A 174 -0.06 -14.19 -18.72
N LEU A 175 -0.80 -14.13 -19.83
CA LEU A 175 -2.14 -14.70 -19.92
C LEU A 175 -2.13 -16.21 -19.70
N ARG A 176 -1.18 -16.95 -20.28
CA ARG A 176 -1.02 -18.39 -20.05
C ARG A 176 -0.78 -18.72 -18.58
N SER A 177 0.01 -17.92 -17.87
CA SER A 177 0.25 -18.09 -16.43
C SER A 177 -1.03 -17.89 -15.61
N PHE A 178 -1.87 -16.91 -15.98
CA PHE A 178 -3.18 -16.70 -15.35
C PHE A 178 -4.20 -17.79 -15.70
N GLU A 179 -4.14 -18.34 -16.91
CA GLU A 179 -5.00 -19.47 -17.31
C GLU A 179 -4.64 -20.74 -16.55
N ALA A 180 -3.35 -21.00 -16.34
CA ALA A 180 -2.84 -22.11 -15.54
C ALA A 180 -3.30 -22.06 -14.07
N ALA A 181 -3.55 -20.87 -13.52
CA ALA A 181 -4.22 -20.73 -12.23
C ALA A 181 -5.70 -21.14 -12.35
N GLY A 182 -6.00 -22.40 -11.99
CA GLY A 182 -7.30 -23.03 -12.24
C GLY A 182 -8.51 -22.45 -11.47
N THR A 183 -8.30 -21.57 -10.49
CA THR A 183 -9.38 -20.96 -9.68
C THR A 183 -9.36 -19.44 -9.75
N ALA A 184 -10.54 -18.82 -9.59
CA ALA A 184 -10.68 -17.37 -9.53
C ALA A 184 -9.86 -16.76 -8.37
N THR A 185 -9.84 -17.43 -7.21
CA THR A 185 -9.02 -17.03 -6.07
C THR A 185 -7.53 -17.07 -6.39
N ALA A 186 -7.03 -18.15 -7.01
CA ALA A 186 -5.61 -18.25 -7.36
C ALA A 186 -5.16 -17.15 -8.34
N ARG A 187 -6.03 -16.76 -9.28
CA ARG A 187 -5.77 -15.65 -10.22
C ARG A 187 -5.74 -14.28 -9.54
N GLU A 188 -6.65 -14.02 -8.60
CA GLU A 188 -6.64 -12.78 -7.83
C GLU A 188 -5.40 -12.66 -6.93
N GLU A 189 -5.00 -13.77 -6.32
CA GLU A 189 -3.77 -13.88 -5.52
C GLU A 189 -2.51 -13.70 -6.37
N LEU A 190 -2.47 -14.33 -7.54
CA LEU A 190 -1.38 -14.15 -8.50
C LEU A 190 -1.24 -12.68 -8.92
N LEU A 191 -2.35 -12.00 -9.22
CA LEU A 191 -2.31 -10.58 -9.56
C LEU A 191 -1.80 -9.72 -8.41
N GLU A 192 -2.33 -9.89 -7.20
CA GLU A 192 -1.91 -9.10 -6.02
C GLU A 192 -0.40 -9.28 -5.78
N MET A 193 0.08 -10.52 -5.91
CA MET A 193 1.49 -10.86 -5.74
C MET A 193 2.37 -10.20 -6.80
N LEU A 194 2.08 -10.41 -8.10
CA LEU A 194 2.86 -9.84 -9.19
C LEU A 194 2.89 -8.31 -9.12
N ARG A 195 1.74 -7.69 -8.84
CA ARG A 195 1.65 -6.24 -8.62
C ARG A 195 2.53 -5.78 -7.47
N THR A 196 2.46 -6.45 -6.33
CA THR A 196 3.21 -6.04 -5.13
C THR A 196 4.71 -6.11 -5.38
N HIS A 197 5.17 -7.21 -5.97
CA HIS A 197 6.56 -7.40 -6.37
C HIS A 197 7.00 -6.31 -7.34
N LEU A 198 6.25 -6.10 -8.41
CA LEU A 198 6.59 -5.11 -9.43
C LEU A 198 6.64 -3.68 -8.85
N ILE A 199 5.72 -3.31 -7.96
CA ILE A 199 5.73 -2.00 -7.28
C ILE A 199 6.97 -1.84 -6.41
N VAL A 200 7.32 -2.87 -5.62
CA VAL A 200 8.48 -2.83 -4.74
C VAL A 200 9.77 -2.76 -5.55
N GLN A 201 9.90 -3.53 -6.63
CA GLN A 201 11.06 -3.44 -7.51
C GLN A 201 11.17 -2.07 -8.16
N ALA A 202 10.07 -1.54 -8.71
CA ALA A 202 10.07 -0.21 -9.31
C ALA A 202 10.47 0.88 -8.30
N ALA A 203 10.10 0.71 -7.02
CA ALA A 203 10.54 1.59 -5.94
C ALA A 203 12.07 1.49 -5.72
N ARG A 204 12.62 0.27 -5.66
CA ARG A 204 14.07 0.03 -5.50
C ARG A 204 14.89 0.65 -6.63
N ASP A 205 14.54 0.33 -7.87
CA ASP A 205 15.29 0.76 -9.06
C ASP A 205 15.34 2.28 -9.19
N ARG A 206 14.31 2.98 -8.68
CA ARG A 206 14.18 4.43 -8.76
C ARG A 206 14.55 5.15 -7.45
N GLY A 207 15.04 4.42 -6.46
CA GLY A 207 15.53 4.96 -5.18
C GLY A 207 14.44 5.49 -4.25
N TYR A 208 13.23 4.92 -4.29
CA TYR A 208 12.16 5.19 -3.32
C TYR A 208 12.26 4.21 -2.14
N THR A 209 12.39 4.74 -0.93
CA THR A 209 12.49 3.92 0.29
C THR A 209 11.13 3.59 0.91
N LYS A 210 10.07 4.31 0.50
CA LYS A 210 8.70 4.16 0.99
C LYS A 210 7.72 4.06 -0.17
N VAL A 211 6.72 3.19 -0.02
CA VAL A 211 5.59 3.05 -0.96
C VAL A 211 4.28 3.30 -0.21
N MET A 212 3.49 4.27 -0.63
CA MET A 212 2.12 4.48 -0.14
C MET A 212 1.12 3.71 -1.02
N THR A 213 0.25 2.90 -0.40
CA THR A 213 -0.86 2.22 -1.09
C THR A 213 -2.21 2.83 -0.71
N GLY A 214 -3.11 2.91 -1.68
CA GLY A 214 -4.49 3.39 -1.50
C GLY A 214 -5.44 2.36 -0.88
N GLU A 215 -4.99 1.51 0.06
CA GLU A 215 -5.86 0.49 0.68
C GLU A 215 -6.80 1.14 1.71
N SER A 216 -8.12 1.07 1.46
CA SER A 216 -9.16 1.57 2.37
C SER A 216 -9.40 0.62 3.54
N LEU A 217 -10.02 1.10 4.62
CA LEU A 217 -10.47 0.26 5.75
C LEU A 217 -11.33 -0.91 5.27
N THR A 218 -12.24 -0.64 4.34
CA THR A 218 -13.09 -1.67 3.73
C THR A 218 -12.25 -2.73 3.02
N ARG A 219 -11.26 -2.32 2.22
CA ARG A 219 -10.39 -3.26 1.49
C ARG A 219 -9.53 -4.07 2.46
N VAL A 220 -9.00 -3.44 3.50
CA VAL A 220 -8.20 -4.12 4.52
C VAL A 220 -9.04 -5.12 5.32
N ALA A 221 -10.30 -4.82 5.64
CA ALA A 221 -11.21 -5.76 6.30
C ALA A 221 -11.55 -6.98 5.41
N VAL A 222 -11.75 -6.77 4.12
CA VAL A 222 -11.92 -7.87 3.15
C VAL A 222 -10.65 -8.72 3.09
N LYS A 223 -9.48 -8.09 3.02
CA LYS A 223 -8.17 -8.78 3.00
C LYS A 223 -7.94 -9.59 4.28
N LEU A 224 -8.29 -9.04 5.44
CA LEU A 224 -8.23 -9.72 6.74
C LEU A 224 -9.03 -11.03 6.74
N LEU A 225 -10.32 -10.96 6.42
CA LEU A 225 -11.17 -12.16 6.41
C LEU A 225 -10.80 -13.14 5.28
N THR A 226 -10.34 -12.64 4.14
CA THR A 226 -9.86 -13.49 3.04
C THR A 226 -8.63 -14.27 3.46
N ASN A 227 -7.64 -13.59 4.05
CA ASN A 227 -6.43 -14.24 4.55
C ASN A 227 -6.75 -15.26 5.65
N LEU A 228 -7.67 -14.96 6.56
CA LEU A 228 -8.16 -15.93 7.55
C LEU A 228 -8.78 -17.16 6.87
N SER A 229 -9.64 -16.95 5.87
CA SER A 229 -10.30 -18.03 5.12
C SER A 229 -9.30 -18.88 4.31
N LEU A 230 -8.16 -18.29 3.92
CA LEU A 230 -7.07 -18.97 3.21
C LEU A 230 -6.03 -19.58 4.15
N GLY A 231 -6.22 -19.53 5.48
CA GLY A 231 -5.29 -20.07 6.47
C GLY A 231 -4.02 -19.23 6.69
N ARG A 232 -3.99 -17.96 6.24
CA ARG A 232 -2.83 -17.05 6.35
C ARG A 232 -2.88 -16.19 7.63
N GLY A 233 -3.30 -16.79 8.74
CA GLY A 233 -3.45 -16.11 10.03
C GLY A 233 -2.14 -15.52 10.58
N ALA A 234 -1.01 -16.19 10.33
CA ALA A 234 0.30 -15.77 10.83
C ALA A 234 0.79 -14.42 10.27
N PHE A 235 0.29 -13.98 9.11
CA PHE A 235 0.76 -12.77 8.41
C PHE A 235 -0.22 -11.60 8.48
N LEU A 236 -1.33 -11.75 9.19
CA LEU A 236 -2.36 -10.72 9.30
C LEU A 236 -1.81 -9.39 9.81
N ALA A 237 -0.82 -9.41 10.71
CA ALA A 237 -0.22 -8.19 11.25
C ALA A 237 0.51 -7.37 10.22
N VAL A 238 1.16 -8.04 9.28
CA VAL A 238 1.93 -7.40 8.23
C VAL A 238 1.00 -6.98 7.07
N ASP A 239 0.03 -7.84 6.74
CA ASP A 239 -0.91 -7.63 5.64
C ASP A 239 -1.95 -6.52 5.91
N THR A 240 -2.35 -6.34 7.18
CA THR A 240 -3.39 -5.38 7.58
C THR A 240 -2.84 -4.19 8.37
N GLY A 241 -1.58 -4.27 8.79
CA GLY A 241 -0.89 -3.22 9.52
C GLY A 241 -0.70 -1.93 8.72
N PHE A 242 -0.36 -0.85 9.43
CA PHE A 242 -0.09 0.44 8.80
C PHE A 242 1.14 0.36 7.91
N THR A 243 2.17 -0.33 8.40
CA THR A 243 3.43 -0.52 7.71
C THR A 243 3.69 -1.99 7.46
N ASP A 244 4.29 -2.28 6.32
CA ASP A 244 4.80 -3.58 5.94
C ASP A 244 6.28 -3.44 5.61
N ARG A 245 7.11 -4.18 6.37
CA ARG A 245 8.57 -4.14 6.32
C ARG A 245 9.17 -5.43 5.75
N ARG A 246 8.37 -6.36 5.24
CA ARG A 246 8.88 -7.68 4.81
C ARG A 246 9.93 -7.61 3.69
N HIS A 247 9.92 -6.52 2.94
CA HIS A 247 10.82 -6.26 1.82
C HIS A 247 12.19 -5.68 2.26
N GLY A 248 12.37 -5.32 3.54
CA GLY A 248 13.64 -4.79 4.08
C GLY A 248 13.87 -3.31 3.74
N ASP A 249 14.45 -3.07 2.56
CA ASP A 249 14.87 -1.75 2.08
C ASP A 249 13.73 -0.81 1.69
N VAL A 250 12.61 -1.38 1.21
CA VAL A 250 11.39 -0.65 0.87
C VAL A 250 10.29 -0.93 1.89
N MET A 251 9.76 0.13 2.51
CA MET A 251 8.65 0.01 3.44
C MET A 251 7.34 0.43 2.78
N VAL A 252 6.35 -0.47 2.78
CA VAL A 252 5.01 -0.16 2.29
C VAL A 252 4.19 0.43 3.44
N VAL A 253 3.42 1.48 3.18
CA VAL A 253 2.58 2.18 4.15
C VAL A 253 1.15 2.36 3.61
N ARG A 254 0.14 2.22 4.48
CA ARG A 254 -1.28 2.18 4.11
C ARG A 254 -2.04 3.37 4.69
N PRO A 255 -1.87 4.58 4.16
CA PRO A 255 -2.43 5.78 4.80
C PRO A 255 -3.95 5.88 4.73
N MET A 256 -4.58 5.17 3.80
CA MET A 256 -6.03 5.16 3.63
C MET A 256 -6.75 4.12 4.50
N ARG A 257 -6.02 3.32 5.30
CA ARG A 257 -6.59 2.17 6.03
C ARG A 257 -7.64 2.52 7.07
N ASP A 258 -7.72 3.78 7.51
CA ASP A 258 -8.71 4.22 8.49
C ASP A 258 -9.98 4.77 7.81
N TYR A 259 -10.04 4.82 6.48
CA TYR A 259 -11.15 5.37 5.71
C TYR A 259 -12.02 4.27 5.12
N THR A 260 -13.32 4.34 5.37
CA THR A 260 -14.29 3.46 4.72
C THR A 260 -14.44 3.80 3.24
N ALA A 261 -14.85 2.81 2.42
CA ALA A 261 -15.16 3.05 1.01
C ALA A 261 -16.24 4.12 0.82
N LYS A 262 -17.22 4.20 1.75
CA LYS A 262 -18.27 5.24 1.74
C LYS A 262 -17.69 6.63 1.98
N GLU A 263 -16.85 6.82 3.01
CA GLU A 263 -16.17 8.11 3.26
C GLU A 263 -15.37 8.58 2.05
N ILE A 264 -14.62 7.66 1.41
CA ILE A 264 -13.82 7.94 0.21
C ILE A 264 -14.72 8.34 -0.96
N ALA A 265 -15.83 7.62 -1.19
CA ALA A 265 -16.77 7.93 -2.24
C ALA A 265 -17.40 9.33 -2.07
N PHE A 266 -17.82 9.69 -0.84
CA PHE A 266 -18.32 11.03 -0.54
C PHE A 266 -17.26 12.11 -0.77
N TYR A 267 -16.03 11.88 -0.31
CA TYR A 267 -14.93 12.81 -0.54
C TYR A 267 -14.70 13.04 -2.04
N ASN A 268 -14.56 11.96 -2.82
CA ASN A 268 -14.33 12.09 -4.26
C ASN A 268 -15.49 12.78 -4.96
N ARG A 269 -16.74 12.51 -4.57
CA ARG A 269 -17.92 13.15 -5.14
C ARG A 269 -18.01 14.64 -4.79
N PHE A 270 -17.76 15.02 -3.53
CA PHE A 270 -17.89 16.40 -3.08
C PHE A 270 -16.77 17.31 -3.58
N PHE A 271 -15.57 16.77 -3.79
CA PHE A 271 -14.41 17.53 -4.25
C PHE A 271 -14.05 17.25 -5.71
N SER A 272 -14.94 16.57 -6.46
CA SER A 272 -14.79 16.26 -7.88
C SER A 272 -13.44 15.61 -8.22
N ILE A 273 -13.02 14.65 -7.41
CA ILE A 273 -11.75 13.96 -7.60
C ILE A 273 -11.91 12.95 -8.75
N PRO A 274 -11.08 13.03 -9.81
CA PRO A 274 -11.20 12.13 -10.93
C PRO A 274 -10.82 10.71 -10.53
N THR A 275 -11.64 9.75 -10.95
CA THR A 275 -11.43 8.31 -10.73
C THR A 275 -11.69 7.56 -12.02
N VAL A 276 -10.87 6.55 -12.29
CA VAL A 276 -11.04 5.63 -13.40
C VAL A 276 -11.75 4.38 -12.90
N ILE A 277 -12.70 3.89 -13.69
CA ILE A 277 -13.38 2.62 -13.42
C ILE A 277 -12.47 1.51 -13.89
N VAL A 278 -11.94 0.74 -12.93
CA VAL A 278 -11.14 -0.45 -13.24
C VAL A 278 -12.08 -1.65 -13.39
N PRO A 279 -12.16 -2.31 -14.55
CA PRO A 279 -13.02 -3.47 -14.74
C PRO A 279 -12.62 -4.61 -13.79
N PRO A 280 -13.55 -5.42 -13.27
CA PRO A 280 -13.20 -6.58 -12.46
C PRO A 280 -12.41 -7.60 -13.29
N LEU A 281 -11.58 -8.41 -12.63
CA LEU A 281 -10.82 -9.48 -13.31
C LEU A 281 -11.73 -10.51 -13.99
N PHE A 282 -12.90 -10.76 -13.41
CA PHE A 282 -13.87 -11.72 -13.91
C PHE A 282 -15.15 -10.99 -14.34
N THR A 283 -15.40 -10.97 -15.65
CA THR A 283 -16.60 -10.37 -16.25
C THR A 283 -17.66 -11.41 -16.61
N LYS A 284 -17.34 -12.71 -16.56
CA LYS A 284 -18.27 -13.79 -16.91
C LYS A 284 -19.14 -14.18 -15.71
N ARG A 285 -20.47 -14.06 -15.85
CA ARG A 285 -21.48 -14.56 -14.88
C ARG A 285 -21.38 -16.07 -14.56
N ARG A 286 -20.60 -16.84 -15.33
CA ARG A 286 -20.50 -18.31 -15.24
C ARG A 286 -19.34 -18.81 -14.37
N GLU A 287 -18.42 -17.94 -13.98
CA GLU A 287 -17.29 -18.35 -13.12
C GLU A 287 -17.73 -18.29 -11.65
N LYS A 288 -17.36 -19.32 -10.86
CA LYS A 288 -17.60 -19.31 -9.41
C LYS A 288 -16.88 -18.09 -8.80
N PRO A 289 -17.52 -17.32 -7.91
CA PRO A 289 -16.90 -16.16 -7.29
C PRO A 289 -15.64 -16.60 -6.53
N SER A 290 -14.62 -15.75 -6.54
CA SER A 290 -13.44 -15.95 -5.70
C SER A 290 -13.80 -15.79 -4.21
N ILE A 291 -12.92 -16.28 -3.34
CA ILE A 291 -13.05 -16.04 -1.90
C ILE A 291 -13.06 -14.53 -1.60
N HIS A 292 -12.25 -13.74 -2.32
CA HIS A 292 -12.25 -12.28 -2.14
C HIS A 292 -13.62 -11.67 -2.44
N GLN A 293 -14.26 -12.06 -3.54
CA GLN A 293 -15.58 -11.55 -3.92
C GLN A 293 -16.66 -12.02 -2.96
N LEU A 294 -16.58 -13.27 -2.49
CA LEU A 294 -17.53 -13.82 -1.51
C LEU A 294 -17.44 -13.05 -0.18
N VAL A 295 -16.23 -12.86 0.34
CA VAL A 295 -15.96 -12.12 1.57
C VAL A 295 -16.35 -10.65 1.43
N GLU A 296 -16.05 -10.02 0.30
CA GLU A 296 -16.46 -8.64 0.01
C GLU A 296 -17.98 -8.49 0.04
N ARG A 297 -18.71 -9.35 -0.69
CA ARG A 297 -20.18 -9.33 -0.68
C ARG A 297 -20.77 -9.57 0.71
N PHE A 298 -20.20 -10.52 1.45
CA PHE A 298 -20.61 -10.81 2.83
C PHE A 298 -20.44 -9.59 3.74
N LEU A 299 -19.25 -8.97 3.75
CA LEU A 299 -18.97 -7.80 4.58
C LEU A 299 -19.80 -6.58 4.18
N LEU A 300 -19.99 -6.36 2.88
CA LEU A 300 -20.82 -5.25 2.40
C LEU A 300 -22.30 -5.47 2.76
N GLY A 301 -22.82 -6.70 2.64
CA GLY A 301 -24.17 -7.05 3.07
C GLY A 301 -24.36 -6.81 4.58
N LEU A 302 -23.43 -7.29 5.42
CA LEU A 302 -23.50 -7.04 6.86
C LEU A 302 -23.41 -5.55 7.22
N GLN A 303 -22.69 -4.74 6.43
CA GLN A 303 -22.55 -3.30 6.67
C GLN A 303 -23.84 -2.53 6.33
N GLU A 304 -24.69 -3.06 5.44
CA GLU A 304 -26.01 -2.49 5.14
C GLU A 304 -26.98 -2.67 6.31
N GLU A 305 -26.96 -3.86 6.93
CA GLU A 305 -27.81 -4.17 8.09
C GLU A 305 -27.27 -3.57 9.40
N PHE A 306 -25.94 -3.57 9.57
CA PHE A 306 -25.28 -3.13 10.80
C PHE A 306 -24.22 -2.05 10.49
N PRO A 307 -24.58 -0.76 10.63
CA PRO A 307 -23.66 0.35 10.37
C PRO A 307 -22.53 0.42 11.40
N SER A 308 -21.46 -0.36 11.21
CA SER A 308 -20.14 -0.33 11.87
C SER A 308 -19.39 -1.65 11.73
N THR A 309 -20.00 -2.68 11.13
CA THR A 309 -19.42 -4.03 10.99
C THR A 309 -17.99 -4.01 10.48
N ILE A 310 -17.71 -3.27 9.41
CA ILE A 310 -16.35 -3.22 8.82
C ILE A 310 -15.32 -2.72 9.84
N SER A 311 -15.65 -1.66 10.59
CA SER A 311 -14.77 -1.11 11.62
C SER A 311 -14.60 -2.07 12.80
N THR A 312 -15.67 -2.75 13.19
CA THR A 312 -15.66 -3.76 14.26
C THR A 312 -14.81 -4.95 13.87
N VAL A 313 -15.06 -5.57 12.72
CA VAL A 313 -14.29 -6.72 12.21
C VAL A 313 -12.80 -6.38 12.10
N TYR A 314 -12.47 -5.20 11.59
CA TYR A 314 -11.06 -4.78 11.53
C TYR A 314 -10.44 -4.56 12.91
N ARG A 315 -11.15 -3.97 13.87
CA ARG A 315 -10.59 -3.72 15.22
C ARG A 315 -10.47 -5.00 16.06
N TYR A 316 -11.41 -5.93 15.93
CA TYR A 316 -11.40 -7.18 16.71
C TYR A 316 -10.62 -8.30 16.04
N GLY A 317 -10.62 -8.36 14.70
CA GLY A 317 -9.87 -9.36 13.93
C GLY A 317 -8.48 -8.89 13.49
N GLY A 318 -8.23 -7.58 13.46
CA GLY A 318 -6.89 -7.06 13.29
C GLY A 318 -6.01 -7.48 14.46
N PRO A 319 -4.71 -7.74 14.23
CA PRO A 319 -3.82 -8.08 15.31
C PRO A 319 -3.84 -6.93 16.31
N TRP A 320 -4.08 -7.31 17.56
CA TRP A 320 -3.95 -6.47 18.73
C TRP A 320 -2.64 -5.69 18.61
N GLY A 321 -2.75 -4.44 18.14
CA GLY A 321 -1.60 -3.61 17.90
C GLY A 321 -0.89 -3.45 19.24
N GLY A 322 0.32 -4.00 19.33
CA GLY A 322 1.17 -3.83 20.48
C GLY A 322 1.22 -2.37 20.87
N ALA A 323 0.78 -2.08 22.09
CA ALA A 323 1.04 -0.82 22.74
C ALA A 323 2.57 -0.70 22.88
N GLY A 324 3.21 -0.05 21.91
CA GLY A 324 4.59 0.40 22.04
C GLY A 324 4.65 1.39 23.20
N GLY A 325 5.27 0.96 24.30
CA GLY A 325 5.47 1.77 25.49
C GLY A 325 6.30 3.01 25.17
N VAL A 326 5.74 4.18 25.45
CA VAL A 326 6.50 5.38 25.79
C VAL A 326 5.88 5.90 27.08
N GLY A 327 6.63 5.78 28.17
CA GLY A 327 6.25 6.31 29.47
C GLY A 327 6.03 7.82 29.39
N GLY A 328 4.91 8.27 29.94
CA GLY A 328 4.53 9.67 30.03
C GLY A 328 3.26 9.80 30.86
N SER A 329 3.44 10.02 32.16
CA SER A 329 2.42 10.28 33.17
C SER A 329 1.49 11.44 32.81
N GLY A 330 0.19 11.26 33.00
CA GLY A 330 -0.81 12.34 32.97
C GLY A 330 -2.22 11.81 32.75
N GLY A 331 -2.95 11.57 33.84
CA GLY A 331 -4.27 10.93 33.81
C GLY A 331 -5.39 11.81 33.26
N THR A 332 -6.42 11.16 32.74
CA THR A 332 -7.84 11.50 32.96
C THR A 332 -8.71 10.26 32.65
N HIS A 333 -9.73 10.08 33.48
CA HIS A 333 -10.64 8.95 33.54
C HIS A 333 -11.39 8.65 32.23
N ASN A 334 -11.54 7.37 31.88
CA ASN A 334 -12.70 6.84 31.15
C ASN A 334 -12.89 5.33 31.48
N PRO A 335 -14.14 4.80 31.48
CA PRO A 335 -14.54 3.72 32.37
C PRO A 335 -14.21 2.32 31.84
N HIS A 336 -14.08 1.43 32.82
CA HIS A 336 -13.98 -0.02 32.73
C HIS A 336 -15.00 -0.65 31.76
N PHE A 337 -14.48 -1.40 30.79
CA PHE A 337 -15.09 -2.65 30.34
C PHE A 337 -13.99 -3.71 30.35
N GLY A 338 -13.93 -4.46 31.45
CA GLY A 338 -13.06 -5.63 31.56
C GLY A 338 -13.76 -6.83 30.94
N CYS A 339 -13.15 -7.43 29.91
CA CYS A 339 -13.39 -8.82 29.58
C CYS A 339 -12.18 -9.62 30.07
N ARG A 340 -12.33 -10.27 31.23
CA ARG A 340 -11.47 -11.35 31.69
C ARG A 340 -11.86 -12.59 30.88
N THR A 341 -10.95 -13.11 30.06
CA THR A 341 -10.62 -14.53 29.83
C THR A 341 -9.85 -14.65 28.52
N GLY A 342 -8.69 -15.30 28.56
CA GLY A 342 -7.86 -15.60 27.39
C GLY A 342 -6.39 -15.39 27.73
N GLU A 343 -5.69 -16.48 28.02
CA GLU A 343 -4.24 -16.50 28.16
C GLU A 343 -3.56 -15.78 26.99
N LYS A 344 -2.49 -15.05 27.32
CA LYS A 344 -1.64 -14.35 26.36
C LYS A 344 -0.97 -15.36 25.43
N LEU A 345 -1.61 -15.66 24.30
CA LEU A 345 -0.91 -16.19 23.13
C LEU A 345 -0.28 -15.02 22.41
N SER A 346 0.95 -14.70 22.80
CA SER A 346 1.86 -13.88 21.99
C SER A 346 2.71 -14.83 21.17
N PRO A 347 2.41 -15.08 19.88
CA PRO A 347 3.47 -15.43 18.97
C PRO A 347 4.15 -14.11 18.60
N GLU A 348 5.38 -13.90 19.07
CA GLU A 348 6.28 -13.10 18.25
C GLU A 348 6.27 -13.70 16.84
N PRO A 349 6.18 -12.91 15.76
CA PRO A 349 6.31 -13.46 14.43
C PRO A 349 7.63 -14.23 14.40
N ALA A 350 7.58 -15.51 14.03
CA ALA A 350 8.77 -16.35 13.96
C ALA A 350 9.85 -15.60 13.17
N LYS A 351 10.95 -15.23 13.86
CA LYS A 351 12.14 -14.71 13.20
C LYS A 351 12.68 -15.88 12.40
N ALA A 352 12.31 -15.95 11.11
CA ALA A 352 12.95 -16.84 10.16
C ALA A 352 14.46 -16.56 10.23
N SER A 353 15.20 -17.47 10.83
CA SER A 353 16.63 -17.33 11.10
C SER A 353 17.48 -17.59 9.85
N SER A 354 16.85 -18.08 8.77
CA SER A 354 17.46 -18.33 7.48
C SER A 354 16.54 -17.95 6.31
N GLU A 355 17.14 -17.66 5.16
CA GLU A 355 16.45 -17.42 3.88
C GLU A 355 15.60 -18.64 3.42
N SER A 356 15.90 -19.84 3.92
CA SER A 356 15.21 -21.09 3.57
C SER A 356 13.83 -21.25 4.23
N GLN A 357 13.47 -20.38 5.18
CA GLN A 357 12.19 -20.42 5.91
C GLN A 357 11.21 -19.33 5.44
N ARG A 358 11.29 -18.86 4.19
CA ARG A 358 10.34 -17.88 3.64
C ARG A 358 9.70 -18.36 2.36
N CYS A 359 8.43 -18.03 2.19
CA CYS A 359 7.67 -18.30 0.99
C CYS A 359 8.22 -17.44 -0.14
N LEU A 360 8.74 -18.09 -1.17
CA LEU A 360 9.25 -17.44 -2.39
C LEU A 360 8.16 -16.66 -3.16
N LEU A 361 6.90 -16.74 -2.76
CA LEU A 361 5.81 -16.03 -3.43
C LEU A 361 5.37 -14.78 -2.65
N CYS A 362 5.25 -14.87 -1.32
CA CYS A 362 4.71 -13.77 -0.50
C CYS A 362 5.68 -13.25 0.57
N LEU A 363 6.90 -13.79 0.64
CA LEU A 363 7.97 -13.45 1.60
C LEU A 363 7.62 -13.69 3.07
N CYS A 364 6.46 -14.29 3.30
CA CYS A 364 6.00 -14.73 4.60
C CYS A 364 6.88 -15.87 5.12
N GLY A 365 7.13 -15.93 6.43
CA GLY A 365 7.79 -17.08 7.04
C GLY A 365 7.03 -18.38 6.73
N LEU A 366 7.73 -19.46 6.43
CA LEU A 366 7.14 -20.80 6.33
C LEU A 366 7.30 -21.48 7.68
N ASP A 367 6.18 -21.89 8.26
CA ASP A 367 6.17 -22.75 9.43
C ASP A 367 6.51 -24.18 8.96
N THR A 368 7.81 -24.45 8.86
CA THR A 368 8.37 -25.74 8.39
C THR A 368 8.80 -26.62 9.56
N ASP A 369 8.77 -26.10 10.78
CA ASP A 369 9.01 -26.87 11.99
C ASP A 369 7.74 -27.65 12.29
N GLY A 370 7.65 -28.85 11.71
CA GLY A 370 6.61 -29.83 12.03
C GLY A 370 6.71 -30.19 13.50
N GLY A 371 5.97 -29.48 14.35
CA GLY A 371 5.73 -29.89 15.73
C GLY A 371 5.08 -31.27 15.68
N GLU A 372 5.79 -32.27 16.20
CA GLU A 372 5.21 -33.58 16.49
C GLU A 372 3.96 -33.35 17.34
N TRP A 373 2.78 -33.62 16.76
CA TRP A 373 1.53 -33.69 17.51
C TRP A 373 1.61 -34.96 18.36
N GLY A 374 2.27 -34.85 19.52
CA GLY A 374 2.28 -35.86 20.55
C GLY A 374 0.85 -36.12 21.01
N GLY A 375 0.25 -37.20 20.50
CA GLY A 375 -1.06 -37.64 20.92
C GLY A 375 -1.05 -37.97 22.41
N HIS A 376 -1.90 -37.28 23.17
CA HIS A 376 -2.45 -37.74 24.43
C HIS A 376 -3.91 -37.29 24.48
N TRP A 377 -4.78 -38.09 23.87
CA TRP A 377 -6.19 -38.15 24.28
C TRP A 377 -6.30 -39.37 25.18
N GLY A 378 -6.30 -39.12 26.49
CA GLY A 378 -6.64 -40.08 27.54
C GLY A 378 -7.99 -39.73 28.13
#